data_AF-A0A350YRH0-F1
#
_entry.id   AF-A0A350YRH0-F1
#
_cell.length_a   1.000
_cell.length_b   1.000
_cell.length_c   1.000
_cell.angle_alpha   90.00
_cell.angle_beta   90.00
_cell.angle_gamma   90.00
#
_symmetry.space_group_name_H-M   'P 1'
#
loop_
_entity.id
_entity.type
_entity.pdbx_description
1 polymer ?
#
loop_
_entity_poly.entity_id
_entity_poly.type
_entity_poly.pdbx_seq_one_letter_code
_entity_poly.pdbx_strand_id
1 'polypeptide(L)'
;MQNDKWFFVAVFVGLVLCPLLVFAAYPVSQYPYVPPIEKMQHNGEYGIYVLKEGKWQDAGKLNHDEFFRERTVDLSRYISGDNPIRIRIVQKGGESAHIDSVLLGDRPPIEVLGVRQGLAKLSKQDFDVIDAYGKSLEVIFNNKSKNKTLKLTGRVEDINRGLPFQFPLKNLCQKIDANAQFYPYRLNSRIGSMKLDGQLNEVSHELPFFKEYSHAITGHPSNYTYGWVRNDQENLYVAIDFTADNTWDGEKDFAKVYVNTGSGVKEFKVSVPETTRGTPGFTYTNKVGYQHKVYEFRIPLKEIGKENVRGNDEILLAFSAYGTAATTGACCYGSGTSSCTAPVTQPYCTNTLHGFYAGTGSTCISASCQPGVYIYEALIDSIPGGGEVVVVQGNEAPHAVQGIDYIVAISFDGSTGTLGPTNTYQYQGAGPGFVNINSDSTTHTIGYGNGYDGASVVEFRVLKSFLENPASMQILYHASRALVNDYTSPFQYPASVAAIPSLSQRGMIVLSVLLALLGLLILRQRKTATAKVLGSLIIVLVLSGVVWAFVCTDIICLDGAVDDWNAAGINPSVVDTKNDSSAGDSFEDIFAGYITSDDNYYYFRMDADVSDM
;
A
#
# COMPACT_ATOMS: atom_id res chain seq x y z
N MET A 1 15.71 -47.64 24.59
CA MET A 1 15.23 -46.76 25.69
C MET A 1 15.90 -45.39 25.78
N GLN A 2 17.24 -45.25 25.64
CA GLN A 2 17.86 -43.91 25.70
C GLN A 2 17.77 -43.14 24.35
N ASN A 3 17.83 -43.85 23.21
CA ASN A 3 17.69 -43.24 21.88
C ASN A 3 16.24 -42.81 21.54
N ASP A 4 15.25 -43.51 22.09
CA ASP A 4 13.83 -43.19 21.84
C ASP A 4 13.42 -41.85 22.45
N LYS A 5 14.03 -41.45 23.58
CA LYS A 5 13.74 -40.17 24.23
C LYS A 5 14.22 -38.97 23.40
N TRP A 6 15.36 -39.09 22.73
CA TRP A 6 15.92 -38.00 21.91
C TRP A 6 15.15 -37.78 20.62
N PHE A 7 14.64 -38.86 20.01
CA PHE A 7 13.78 -38.76 18.83
C PHE A 7 12.46 -38.03 19.14
N PHE A 8 11.83 -38.34 20.27
CA PHE A 8 10.60 -37.65 20.70
C PHE A 8 10.82 -36.16 21.03
N VAL A 9 11.97 -35.80 21.63
CA VAL A 9 12.30 -34.40 21.89
C VAL A 9 12.57 -33.65 20.59
N ALA A 10 13.30 -34.23 19.65
CA ALA A 10 13.57 -33.59 18.35
C ALA A 10 12.30 -33.35 17.53
N VAL A 11 11.39 -34.33 17.50
CA VAL A 11 10.09 -34.21 16.81
C VAL A 11 9.19 -33.17 17.49
N PHE A 12 9.13 -33.15 18.82
CA PHE A 12 8.33 -32.16 19.57
C PHE A 12 8.88 -30.74 19.41
N VAL A 13 10.20 -30.56 19.46
CA VAL A 13 10.86 -29.27 19.24
C VAL A 13 10.65 -28.78 17.81
N GLY A 14 10.76 -29.66 16.81
CA GLY A 14 10.44 -29.33 15.42
C GLY A 14 8.97 -28.94 15.22
N LEU A 15 8.03 -29.67 15.81
CA LEU A 15 6.59 -29.43 15.64
C LEU A 15 6.04 -28.22 16.40
N VAL A 16 6.67 -27.81 17.51
CA VAL A 16 6.25 -26.62 18.28
C VAL A 16 6.94 -25.35 17.78
N LEU A 17 8.20 -25.42 17.35
CA LEU A 17 8.92 -24.23 16.87
C LEU A 17 8.54 -23.84 15.44
N CYS A 18 8.15 -24.78 14.57
CA CYS A 18 7.84 -24.48 13.18
C CYS A 18 6.60 -23.58 13.00
N PRO A 19 5.45 -23.80 13.69
CA PRO A 19 4.30 -22.89 13.60
C PRO A 19 4.56 -21.53 14.24
N LEU A 20 5.34 -21.47 15.34
CA LEU A 20 5.71 -20.21 15.98
C LEU A 20 6.63 -19.35 15.10
N LEU A 21 7.49 -19.97 14.29
CA LEU A 21 8.30 -19.26 13.29
C LEU A 21 7.45 -18.74 12.12
N VAL A 22 6.36 -19.43 11.75
CA VAL A 22 5.41 -18.96 10.74
C VAL A 22 4.58 -17.78 11.27
N PHE A 23 4.07 -17.84 12.50
CA PHE A 23 3.31 -16.73 13.09
C PHE A 23 4.14 -15.48 13.39
N ALA A 24 5.43 -15.64 13.73
CA ALA A 24 6.32 -14.49 13.93
C ALA A 24 6.79 -13.84 12.61
N ALA A 25 6.65 -14.55 11.48
CA ALA A 25 7.05 -14.07 10.16
C ALA A 25 5.95 -13.28 9.42
N TYR A 26 4.71 -13.28 9.92
CA TYR A 26 3.61 -12.49 9.36
C TYR A 26 3.16 -11.38 10.33
N PRO A 27 3.90 -10.28 10.48
CA PRO A 27 3.19 -9.02 10.54
C PRO A 27 2.54 -8.86 9.15
N VAL A 28 1.21 -8.74 9.11
CA VAL A 28 0.54 -8.05 7.99
C VAL A 28 0.93 -6.57 8.11
N SER A 29 2.21 -6.30 7.89
CA SER A 29 2.69 -5.00 7.49
C SER A 29 2.22 -4.91 6.05
N GLN A 30 1.17 -4.14 5.80
CA GLN A 30 0.92 -3.66 4.44
C GLN A 30 2.25 -3.07 3.98
N TYR A 31 2.90 -3.71 3.00
CA TYR A 31 4.11 -3.14 2.43
C TYR A 31 3.73 -1.74 1.96
N PRO A 32 4.44 -0.70 2.44
CA PRO A 32 4.11 0.65 2.02
C PRO A 32 4.18 0.72 0.50
N TYR A 33 3.15 1.31 -0.12
CA TYR A 33 3.16 1.51 -1.56
C TYR A 33 4.31 2.46 -1.90
N VAL A 34 5.13 2.01 -2.85
CA VAL A 34 6.20 2.81 -3.43
C VAL A 34 5.66 3.39 -4.73
N PRO A 35 5.76 4.71 -4.96
CA PRO A 35 5.33 5.30 -6.21
C PRO A 35 5.98 4.61 -7.42
N PRO A 36 5.30 4.55 -8.58
CA PRO A 36 5.87 4.01 -9.80
C PRO A 36 7.20 4.71 -10.04
N ILE A 37 8.24 3.92 -10.28
CA ILE A 37 9.59 4.45 -10.38
C ILE A 37 9.69 5.21 -11.71
N GLU A 38 9.59 6.53 -11.65
CA GLU A 38 9.83 7.39 -12.81
C GLU A 38 11.22 7.13 -13.40
N LYS A 39 11.41 7.50 -14.66
CA LYS A 39 12.73 7.47 -15.28
C LYS A 39 13.72 8.28 -14.44
N MET A 40 14.83 7.65 -14.08
CA MET A 40 15.80 8.23 -13.15
C MET A 40 16.28 9.62 -13.57
N GLN A 41 16.16 10.58 -12.66
CA GLN A 41 16.65 11.96 -12.80
C GLN A 41 17.79 12.21 -11.80
N HIS A 42 19.03 12.12 -12.26
CA HIS A 42 20.19 12.19 -11.37
C HIS A 42 20.28 13.50 -10.57
N ASN A 43 20.16 13.41 -9.25
CA ASN A 43 20.28 14.52 -8.29
C ASN A 43 21.62 14.50 -7.53
N GLY A 44 22.18 13.30 -7.33
CA GLY A 44 23.50 13.13 -6.74
C GLY A 44 23.93 11.67 -6.66
N GLU A 45 25.05 11.42 -6.01
CA GLU A 45 25.70 10.11 -6.01
C GLU A 45 26.25 9.73 -4.63
N TYR A 46 26.38 8.42 -4.41
CA TYR A 46 27.22 7.87 -3.33
C TYR A 46 28.56 7.42 -3.92
N GLY A 47 29.65 8.05 -3.48
CA GLY A 47 31.02 7.59 -3.75
C GLY A 47 31.38 6.43 -2.83
N ILE A 48 31.91 5.35 -3.43
CA ILE A 48 32.26 4.11 -2.76
C ILE A 48 33.77 3.98 -2.68
N TYR A 49 34.31 3.83 -1.47
CA TYR A 49 35.73 3.70 -1.22
C TYR A 49 36.02 2.42 -0.43
N VAL A 50 37.04 1.65 -0.81
CA VAL A 50 37.44 0.43 -0.09
C VAL A 50 38.78 0.64 0.60
N LEU A 51 38.90 0.25 1.87
CA LEU A 51 40.17 0.31 2.59
C LEU A 51 41.06 -0.87 2.18
N LYS A 52 42.18 -0.59 1.53
CA LYS A 52 43.18 -1.58 1.12
C LYS A 52 44.57 -1.11 1.50
N GLU A 53 45.34 -1.96 2.16
CA GLU A 53 46.72 -1.65 2.60
C GLU A 53 46.83 -0.34 3.41
N GLY A 54 45.83 -0.07 4.25
CA GLY A 54 45.75 1.13 5.09
C GLY A 54 45.36 2.41 4.34
N LYS A 55 45.01 2.34 3.05
CA LYS A 55 44.59 3.50 2.23
C LYS A 55 43.20 3.29 1.65
N TRP A 56 42.44 4.37 1.58
CA TRP A 56 41.14 4.37 0.91
C TRP A 56 41.35 4.48 -0.60
N GLN A 57 40.76 3.53 -1.34
CA GLN A 57 40.79 3.51 -2.80
C GLN A 57 39.38 3.76 -3.33
N ASP A 58 39.25 4.61 -4.35
CA ASP A 58 37.98 4.83 -5.05
C ASP A 58 37.60 3.57 -5.82
N ALA A 59 36.41 3.04 -5.52
CA ALA A 59 35.87 1.82 -6.10
C ALA A 59 34.68 2.06 -7.04
N GLY A 60 34.15 3.28 -7.09
CA GLY A 60 33.05 3.65 -7.97
C GLY A 60 32.08 4.66 -7.37
N LYS A 61 31.05 4.96 -8.16
CA LYS A 61 30.00 5.94 -7.83
C LYS A 61 28.64 5.34 -8.17
N LEU A 62 27.66 5.58 -7.31
CA LEU A 62 26.29 5.11 -7.49
C LEU A 62 25.34 6.31 -7.58
N ASN A 63 24.87 6.60 -8.79
CA ASN A 63 23.97 7.72 -9.05
C ASN A 63 22.56 7.41 -8.53
N HIS A 64 21.96 8.40 -7.86
CA HIS A 64 20.63 8.34 -7.25
C HIS A 64 19.82 9.60 -7.58
N ASP A 65 18.53 9.51 -7.30
CA ASP A 65 17.55 10.58 -7.39
C ASP A 65 16.67 10.57 -6.13
N GLU A 66 15.53 11.27 -6.16
CA GLU A 66 14.64 11.38 -4.99
C GLU A 66 13.95 10.07 -4.60
N PHE A 67 14.01 9.02 -5.44
CA PHE A 67 13.38 7.73 -5.15
C PHE A 67 14.40 6.76 -4.53
N PHE A 68 13.93 5.90 -3.63
CA PHE A 68 14.76 4.79 -3.13
C PHE A 68 15.06 3.80 -4.25
N ARG A 69 16.33 3.73 -4.66
CA ARG A 69 16.78 2.85 -5.75
C ARG A 69 17.92 1.97 -5.29
N GLU A 70 17.86 0.69 -5.67
CA GLU A 70 19.04 -0.17 -5.56
C GLU A 70 20.02 0.14 -6.69
N ARG A 71 21.28 0.36 -6.32
CA ARG A 71 22.41 0.52 -7.24
C ARG A 71 23.55 -0.38 -6.82
N THR A 72 24.34 -0.82 -7.80
CA THR A 72 25.37 -1.83 -7.57
C THR A 72 26.74 -1.44 -8.09
N VAL A 73 27.80 -1.84 -7.39
CA VAL A 73 29.19 -1.75 -7.88
C VAL A 73 29.95 -3.04 -7.59
N ASP A 74 30.71 -3.54 -8.56
CA ASP A 74 31.55 -4.72 -8.40
C ASP A 74 32.86 -4.37 -7.65
N LEU A 75 33.05 -4.96 -6.48
CA LEU A 75 34.23 -4.74 -5.65
C LEU A 75 35.27 -5.87 -5.76
N SER A 76 35.11 -6.82 -6.69
CA SER A 76 35.98 -8.00 -6.84
C SER A 76 37.47 -7.66 -6.94
N ARG A 77 37.83 -6.50 -7.54
CA ARG A 77 39.22 -6.05 -7.70
C ARG A 77 39.86 -5.52 -6.40
N TYR A 78 39.02 -5.12 -5.43
CA TYR A 78 39.45 -4.52 -4.18
C TYR A 78 39.47 -5.52 -3.02
N ILE A 79 38.74 -6.64 -3.18
CA ILE A 79 38.54 -7.64 -2.14
C ILE A 79 39.39 -8.88 -2.43
N SER A 80 40.34 -9.18 -1.52
CA SER A 80 41.18 -10.37 -1.60
C SER A 80 41.39 -11.00 -0.22
N GLY A 81 41.49 -12.33 -0.17
CA GLY A 81 41.65 -13.09 1.08
C GLY A 81 40.36 -13.18 1.90
N ASP A 82 40.48 -13.49 3.19
CA ASP A 82 39.35 -13.72 4.12
C ASP A 82 39.16 -12.59 5.15
N ASN A 83 40.00 -11.55 5.10
CA ASN A 83 39.93 -10.44 6.06
C ASN A 83 38.64 -9.63 5.87
N PRO A 84 38.04 -9.09 6.97
CA PRO A 84 36.89 -8.19 6.88
C PRO A 84 37.14 -7.02 5.91
N ILE A 85 36.11 -6.68 5.15
CA ILE A 85 36.17 -5.60 4.16
C ILE A 85 35.57 -4.36 4.81
N ARG A 86 36.30 -3.25 4.76
CA ARG A 86 35.82 -1.94 5.23
C ARG A 86 35.58 -1.04 4.02
N ILE A 87 34.35 -0.57 3.89
CA ILE A 87 33.89 0.27 2.80
C ILE A 87 33.45 1.60 3.40
N ARG A 88 33.84 2.70 2.78
CA ARG A 88 33.39 4.04 3.12
C ARG A 88 32.45 4.54 2.03
N ILE A 89 31.32 5.08 2.45
CA ILE A 89 30.26 5.62 1.60
C ILE A 89 30.17 7.12 1.90
N VAL A 90 30.27 7.93 0.86
CA VAL A 90 30.24 9.40 0.97
C VAL A 90 29.27 9.94 -0.06
N GLN A 91 28.28 10.70 0.39
CA GLN A 91 27.36 11.39 -0.51
C GLN A 91 28.04 12.59 -1.20
N LYS A 92 27.70 12.82 -2.47
CA LYS A 92 28.10 13.98 -3.28
C LYS A 92 26.92 14.50 -4.12
N GLY A 93 26.65 15.80 -4.07
CA GLY A 93 25.52 16.41 -4.78
C GLY A 93 24.16 16.15 -4.11
N GLY A 94 23.16 16.98 -4.38
CA GLY A 94 21.88 16.99 -3.65
C GLY A 94 21.94 17.72 -2.30
N GLU A 95 20.76 17.97 -1.73
CA GLU A 95 20.52 18.70 -0.48
C GLU A 95 20.09 17.81 0.69
N SER A 96 19.65 16.59 0.44
CA SER A 96 19.39 15.57 1.46
C SER A 96 19.74 14.18 0.92
N ALA A 97 20.05 13.23 1.80
CA ALA A 97 20.45 11.90 1.37
C ALA A 97 20.18 10.86 2.44
N HIS A 98 19.54 9.77 2.01
CA HIS A 98 19.07 8.72 2.91
C HIS A 98 19.42 7.34 2.35
N ILE A 99 19.94 6.46 3.21
CA ILE A 99 20.27 5.07 2.84
C ILE A 99 19.35 4.13 3.61
N ASP A 100 18.68 3.26 2.87
CA ASP A 100 17.80 2.21 3.39
C ASP A 100 18.61 0.94 3.64
N SER A 101 19.39 0.48 2.66
CA SER A 101 20.15 -0.77 2.81
C SER A 101 21.53 -0.71 2.17
N VAL A 102 22.47 -1.51 2.71
CA VAL A 102 23.78 -1.75 2.07
C VAL A 102 24.15 -3.22 2.24
N LEU A 103 24.26 -3.96 1.14
CA LEU A 103 24.54 -5.40 1.14
C LEU A 103 25.78 -5.73 0.31
N LEU A 104 26.57 -6.72 0.71
CA LEU A 104 27.64 -7.29 -0.11
C LEU A 104 27.24 -8.69 -0.59
N GLY A 105 26.87 -8.79 -1.87
CA GLY A 105 26.04 -9.87 -2.37
C GLY A 105 24.67 -9.77 -1.71
N ASP A 106 24.33 -10.77 -0.89
CA ASP A 106 23.06 -10.82 -0.15
C ASP A 106 23.30 -10.80 1.36
N ARG A 107 24.45 -10.28 1.79
CA ARG A 107 24.84 -10.24 3.22
C ARG A 107 24.85 -8.81 3.75
N PRO A 108 24.27 -8.57 4.93
CA PRO A 108 24.33 -7.28 5.59
C PRO A 108 25.74 -7.00 6.15
N PRO A 109 26.04 -5.74 6.50
CA PRO A 109 27.23 -5.41 7.25
C PRO A 109 27.20 -6.13 8.61
N ILE A 110 28.37 -6.31 9.20
CA ILE A 110 28.52 -6.77 10.59
C ILE A 110 28.71 -5.59 11.54
N GLU A 111 29.07 -4.43 11.01
CA GLU A 111 29.29 -3.20 11.77
C GLU A 111 29.12 -1.99 10.86
N VAL A 112 28.56 -0.91 11.41
CA VAL A 112 28.35 0.38 10.75
C VAL A 112 28.82 1.49 11.68
N LEU A 113 29.73 2.33 11.19
CA LEU A 113 30.33 3.44 11.90
C LEU A 113 29.89 4.78 11.29
N GLY A 114 29.84 5.82 12.12
CA GLY A 114 29.48 7.18 11.71
C GLY A 114 28.00 7.52 11.87
N VAL A 115 27.16 6.55 12.25
CA VAL A 115 25.72 6.76 12.49
C VAL A 115 25.20 5.87 13.60
N ARG A 116 24.17 6.34 14.33
CA ARG A 116 23.50 5.54 15.37
C ARG A 116 22.59 4.50 14.72
N GLN A 117 22.50 3.31 15.31
CA GLN A 117 21.65 2.20 14.85
C GLN A 117 21.91 1.75 13.40
N GLY A 118 23.03 2.16 12.78
CA GLY A 118 23.27 1.92 11.36
C GLY A 118 23.25 0.45 10.96
N LEU A 119 23.69 -0.45 11.83
CA LEU A 119 23.64 -1.89 11.56
C LEU A 119 22.20 -2.39 11.42
N ALA A 120 21.30 -2.03 12.35
CA ALA A 120 19.92 -2.51 12.33
C ALA A 120 19.20 -2.00 11.06
N LYS A 121 19.38 -0.72 10.77
CA LYS A 121 18.77 -0.01 9.64
C LYS A 121 19.27 -0.49 8.28
N LEU A 122 20.59 -0.53 8.08
CA LEU A 122 21.18 -0.87 6.77
C LEU A 122 21.17 -2.36 6.41
N SER A 123 20.63 -3.24 7.27
CA SER A 123 20.73 -4.70 7.10
C SER A 123 19.75 -5.28 6.09
N LYS A 124 18.70 -4.55 5.72
CA LYS A 124 17.67 -4.99 4.77
C LYS A 124 16.99 -3.76 4.19
N GLN A 125 16.25 -3.95 3.09
CA GLN A 125 15.43 -2.91 2.48
C GLN A 125 14.05 -2.92 3.14
N ASP A 126 13.72 -1.94 3.97
CA ASP A 126 12.45 -1.87 4.69
C ASP A 126 11.96 -0.44 5.00
N PHE A 127 12.56 0.57 4.36
CA PHE A 127 12.34 2.00 4.58
C PHE A 127 12.80 2.53 5.94
N ASP A 128 13.51 1.74 6.74
CA ASP A 128 14.10 2.21 7.99
C ASP A 128 15.46 2.85 7.78
N VAL A 129 15.43 4.09 7.31
CA VAL A 129 16.61 4.73 6.74
C VAL A 129 17.51 5.42 7.75
N ILE A 130 18.77 5.60 7.35
CA ILE A 130 19.70 6.52 7.98
C ILE A 130 19.85 7.81 7.16
N ASP A 131 19.98 8.94 7.85
CA ASP A 131 20.45 10.19 7.26
C ASP A 131 21.97 10.09 6.98
N ALA A 132 22.31 10.21 5.70
CA ALA A 132 23.66 10.17 5.15
C ALA A 132 24.15 11.54 4.64
N TYR A 133 23.32 12.60 4.73
CA TYR A 133 23.63 13.91 4.19
C TYR A 133 24.83 14.54 4.91
N GLY A 134 25.85 14.95 4.14
CA GLY A 134 27.07 15.55 4.68
C GLY A 134 27.89 14.62 5.58
N LYS A 135 27.61 13.31 5.58
CA LYS A 135 28.29 12.32 6.43
C LYS A 135 29.17 11.39 5.61
N SER A 136 30.18 10.84 6.29
CA SER A 136 31.00 9.74 5.79
C SER A 136 30.71 8.51 6.62
N LEU A 137 30.07 7.53 6.02
CA LEU A 137 29.69 6.28 6.68
C LEU A 137 30.75 5.23 6.39
N GLU A 138 31.02 4.37 7.37
CA GLU A 138 31.89 3.22 7.14
C GLU A 138 31.17 1.94 7.52
N VAL A 139 31.06 1.03 6.55
CA VAL A 139 30.38 -0.26 6.69
C VAL A 139 31.42 -1.37 6.60
N ILE A 140 31.31 -2.35 7.48
CA ILE A 140 32.25 -3.47 7.57
C ILE A 140 31.51 -4.77 7.27
N PHE A 141 32.04 -5.57 6.36
CA PHE A 141 31.49 -6.85 5.96
C PHE A 141 32.42 -8.01 6.28
N ASN A 142 31.82 -9.17 6.57
CA ASN A 142 32.58 -10.41 6.56
C ASN A 142 32.84 -10.85 5.10
N ASN A 143 34.09 -11.14 4.77
CA ASN A 143 34.54 -11.45 3.42
C ASN A 143 34.26 -12.90 2.97
N LYS A 144 33.19 -13.49 3.53
CA LYS A 144 32.77 -14.86 3.24
C LYS A 144 31.77 -14.97 2.07
N SER A 145 31.29 -13.85 1.53
CA SER A 145 30.42 -13.86 0.35
C SER A 145 31.22 -14.22 -0.89
N LYS A 146 30.72 -15.12 -1.75
CA LYS A 146 31.31 -15.35 -3.09
C LYS A 146 31.01 -14.19 -4.04
N ASN A 147 29.83 -13.58 -3.89
CA ASN A 147 29.44 -12.39 -4.64
C ASN A 147 30.05 -11.14 -3.99
N LYS A 148 30.90 -10.43 -4.73
CA LYS A 148 31.62 -9.24 -4.27
C LYS A 148 30.98 -7.93 -4.76
N THR A 149 29.76 -7.99 -5.28
CA THR A 149 28.99 -6.81 -5.66
C THR A 149 28.39 -6.15 -4.42
N LEU A 150 28.67 -4.87 -4.22
CA LEU A 150 27.98 -4.05 -3.24
C LEU A 150 26.66 -3.59 -3.84
N LYS A 151 25.54 -3.85 -3.16
CA LYS A 151 24.23 -3.31 -3.42
C LYS A 151 23.95 -2.21 -2.39
N LEU A 152 23.50 -1.06 -2.83
CA LEU A 152 23.11 0.06 -1.96
C LEU A 152 21.74 0.53 -2.40
N THR A 153 20.79 0.54 -1.48
CA THR A 153 19.47 1.14 -1.69
C THR A 153 19.42 2.47 -0.95
N GLY A 154 19.23 3.56 -1.68
CA GLY A 154 19.17 4.90 -1.10
C GLY A 154 18.53 5.90 -2.03
N ARG A 155 18.52 7.16 -1.61
CA ARG A 155 18.01 8.31 -2.36
C ARG A 155 18.86 9.54 -2.09
N VAL A 156 18.94 10.42 -3.08
CA VAL A 156 19.58 11.73 -2.98
C VAL A 156 18.61 12.77 -3.51
N GLU A 157 18.20 13.67 -2.64
CA GLU A 157 17.12 14.61 -2.90
C GLU A 157 17.69 15.99 -3.27
N ASP A 158 17.02 16.66 -4.19
CA ASP A 158 17.22 18.10 -4.43
C ASP A 158 16.20 18.93 -3.62
N ILE A 159 16.22 20.26 -3.76
CA ILE A 159 15.31 21.21 -3.08
C ILE A 159 13.88 20.67 -3.08
N ASN A 160 13.29 20.57 -1.88
CA ASN A 160 11.92 20.17 -1.60
C ASN A 160 10.90 20.67 -2.64
N ARG A 161 10.21 19.73 -3.28
CA ARG A 161 9.07 20.00 -4.17
C ARG A 161 7.86 19.24 -3.65
N GLY A 162 6.88 19.96 -3.12
CA GLY A 162 5.60 19.34 -2.76
C GLY A 162 4.75 20.19 -1.84
N LEU A 163 3.49 19.79 -1.71
CA LEU A 163 2.52 20.40 -0.81
C LEU A 163 2.34 19.52 0.45
N PRO A 164 2.02 20.13 1.61
CA PRO A 164 1.63 19.38 2.80
C PRO A 164 0.40 18.52 2.52
N PHE A 165 0.35 17.35 3.14
CA PHE A 165 -0.92 16.63 3.26
C PHE A 165 -1.84 17.42 4.17
N GLN A 166 -3.12 17.48 3.82
CA GLN A 166 -4.15 18.18 4.56
C GLN A 166 -5.30 17.21 4.85
N PHE A 167 -5.80 17.24 6.08
CA PHE A 167 -6.80 16.32 6.58
C PHE A 167 -7.99 17.12 7.15
N PRO A 168 -9.25 16.86 6.75
CA PRO A 168 -9.69 15.84 5.79
C PRO A 168 -9.03 15.94 4.41
N LEU A 169 -8.80 14.82 3.74
CA LEU A 169 -8.15 14.78 2.41
C LEU A 169 -8.88 15.64 1.36
N LYS A 170 -10.16 15.94 1.57
CA LYS A 170 -10.92 16.91 0.76
C LYS A 170 -10.32 18.32 0.75
N ASN A 171 -9.49 18.67 1.73
CA ASN A 171 -8.81 19.96 1.79
C ASN A 171 -7.49 19.96 1.01
N LEU A 172 -7.06 18.85 0.43
CA LEU A 172 -5.76 18.73 -0.22
C LEU A 172 -5.59 19.81 -1.30
N CYS A 173 -4.45 20.53 -1.23
CA CYS A 173 -4.11 21.65 -2.11
C CYS A 173 -4.99 22.90 -1.94
N GLN A 174 -5.82 22.96 -0.90
CA GLN A 174 -6.64 24.13 -0.60
C GLN A 174 -6.08 24.89 0.60
N LYS A 175 -6.34 26.19 0.65
CA LYS A 175 -6.10 26.95 1.88
C LYS A 175 -7.11 26.50 2.93
N ILE A 176 -6.65 26.10 4.11
CA ILE A 176 -7.55 25.78 5.23
C ILE A 176 -8.06 27.09 5.84
N ASP A 177 -9.20 27.55 5.36
CA ASP A 177 -9.94 28.71 5.87
C ASP A 177 -11.37 28.32 6.29
N ALA A 178 -12.25 29.29 6.52
CA ALA A 178 -13.59 29.04 7.03
C ALA A 178 -14.47 28.18 6.09
N ASN A 179 -14.12 28.06 4.81
CA ASN A 179 -14.84 27.25 3.82
C ASN A 179 -14.25 25.84 3.65
N ALA A 180 -13.12 25.55 4.30
CA ALA A 180 -12.53 24.22 4.28
C ALA A 180 -13.42 23.20 5.00
N GLN A 181 -13.16 21.91 4.76
CA GLN A 181 -13.79 20.82 5.49
C GLN A 181 -13.12 20.63 6.85
N PHE A 182 -13.91 20.29 7.86
CA PHE A 182 -13.42 20.05 9.21
C PHE A 182 -14.09 18.82 9.81
N TYR A 183 -13.35 18.10 10.65
CA TYR A 183 -13.89 17.04 11.50
C TYR A 183 -14.56 17.66 12.74
N PRO A 184 -15.80 17.27 13.07
CA PRO A 184 -16.41 17.65 14.34
C PRO A 184 -15.79 16.84 15.48
N TYR A 185 -15.33 17.54 16.52
CA TYR A 185 -14.88 16.94 17.78
C TYR A 185 -15.71 17.49 18.94
N ARG A 186 -16.45 16.60 19.61
CA ARG A 186 -17.15 16.94 20.84
C ARG A 186 -16.16 16.96 21.99
N LEU A 187 -15.99 18.11 22.64
CA LEU A 187 -15.16 18.24 23.83
C LEU A 187 -15.64 17.27 24.91
N ASN A 188 -14.70 16.70 25.66
CA ASN A 188 -14.90 15.64 26.65
C ASN A 188 -15.45 14.31 26.09
N SER A 189 -15.49 14.13 24.77
CA SER A 189 -15.74 12.79 24.19
C SER A 189 -14.59 11.82 24.46
N ARG A 190 -13.36 12.34 24.60
CA ARG A 190 -12.19 11.64 25.10
C ARG A 190 -11.45 12.52 26.10
N ILE A 191 -11.62 12.22 27.39
CA ILE A 191 -11.00 12.98 28.48
C ILE A 191 -9.61 12.41 28.76
N GLY A 192 -8.60 13.28 28.77
CA GLY A 192 -7.25 12.91 29.16
C GLY A 192 -6.21 13.93 28.73
N SER A 193 -5.00 13.78 29.28
CA SER A 193 -3.83 14.53 28.88
C SER A 193 -2.86 13.67 28.06
N MET A 194 -1.85 14.31 27.48
CA MET A 194 -0.72 13.67 26.82
C MET A 194 0.58 14.26 27.35
N LYS A 195 1.60 13.40 27.50
CA LYS A 195 2.96 13.83 27.76
C LYS A 195 3.63 14.12 26.42
N LEU A 196 3.97 15.38 26.19
CA LEU A 196 4.67 15.79 24.97
C LEU A 196 6.13 15.35 25.04
N ASP A 197 6.45 14.16 24.54
CA ASP A 197 7.80 13.59 24.54
C ASP A 197 8.24 13.00 23.20
N GLY A 198 7.43 13.21 22.15
CA GLY A 198 7.68 12.71 20.80
C GLY A 198 7.43 11.21 20.68
N GLN A 199 6.66 10.61 21.61
CA GLN A 199 6.22 9.23 21.58
C GLN A 199 4.69 9.18 21.65
N LEU A 200 4.09 8.18 20.99
CA LEU A 200 2.63 8.06 20.91
C LEU A 200 2.07 6.97 21.84
N ASN A 201 2.75 6.70 22.96
CA ASN A 201 2.44 5.57 23.83
C ASN A 201 1.00 5.65 24.37
N GLU A 202 0.57 6.84 24.77
CA GLU A 202 -0.75 7.10 25.36
C GLU A 202 -1.92 6.93 24.38
N VAL A 203 -1.67 6.93 23.07
CA VAL A 203 -2.70 6.77 22.02
C VAL A 203 -2.52 5.50 21.20
N SER A 204 -1.39 4.79 21.34
CA SER A 204 -0.97 3.66 20.49
C SER A 204 -1.96 2.48 20.41
N HIS A 205 -2.80 2.32 21.45
CA HIS A 205 -3.82 1.27 21.55
C HIS A 205 -5.25 1.79 21.34
N GLU A 206 -5.42 3.08 21.08
CA GLU A 206 -6.73 3.68 20.86
C GLU A 206 -7.11 3.69 19.39
N LEU A 207 -8.42 3.63 19.11
CA LEU A 207 -8.94 3.94 17.79
C LEU A 207 -8.62 5.39 17.41
N PRO A 208 -8.08 5.66 16.22
CA PRO A 208 -7.78 7.01 15.79
C PRO A 208 -9.06 7.85 15.62
N PHE A 209 -8.92 9.16 15.81
CA PHE A 209 -9.95 10.15 15.47
C PHE A 209 -10.12 10.30 13.95
N PHE A 210 -9.02 10.23 13.20
CA PHE A 210 -9.04 10.08 11.74
C PHE A 210 -7.94 9.12 11.28
N LYS A 211 -8.20 8.43 10.17
CA LYS A 211 -7.25 7.59 9.45
C LYS A 211 -7.43 7.86 7.97
N GLU A 212 -6.44 8.45 7.32
CA GLU A 212 -6.51 8.82 5.90
C GLU A 212 -5.21 8.44 5.18
N TYR A 213 -5.32 7.97 3.94
CA TYR A 213 -4.17 7.48 3.18
C TYR A 213 -3.39 8.64 2.54
N SER A 214 -2.10 8.74 2.85
CA SER A 214 -1.20 9.76 2.32
C SER A 214 -0.38 9.16 1.17
N HIS A 215 -0.78 9.50 -0.05
CA HIS A 215 -0.06 9.13 -1.26
C HIS A 215 1.12 10.08 -1.50
N ALA A 216 2.31 9.69 -1.05
CA ALA A 216 3.55 10.43 -1.25
C ALA A 216 4.04 10.25 -2.70
N ILE A 217 4.56 11.32 -3.29
CA ILE A 217 5.14 11.30 -4.64
C ILE A 217 6.66 11.50 -4.63
N THR A 218 7.21 11.90 -3.49
CA THR A 218 8.59 12.34 -3.32
C THR A 218 9.50 11.17 -2.93
N GLY A 219 9.27 9.96 -3.44
CA GLY A 219 10.05 8.76 -3.09
C GLY A 219 9.89 8.23 -1.65
N HIS A 220 9.16 8.93 -0.79
CA HIS A 220 8.73 8.44 0.51
C HIS A 220 7.69 7.31 0.39
N PRO A 221 7.59 6.42 1.38
CA PRO A 221 6.52 5.43 1.42
C PRO A 221 5.15 6.12 1.46
N SER A 222 4.20 5.66 0.64
CA SER A 222 2.79 6.05 0.80
C SER A 222 2.16 5.15 1.85
N ASN A 223 1.45 5.77 2.80
CA ASN A 223 0.83 5.04 3.91
C ASN A 223 -0.22 5.88 4.63
N TYR A 224 -0.93 5.30 5.59
CA TYR A 224 -1.96 5.97 6.37
C TYR A 224 -1.38 6.95 7.40
N THR A 225 -1.92 8.16 7.42
CA THR A 225 -1.76 9.09 8.52
C THR A 225 -2.87 8.87 9.53
N TYR A 226 -2.49 8.82 10.81
CA TYR A 226 -3.43 8.66 11.92
C TYR A 226 -3.41 9.90 12.80
N GLY A 227 -4.57 10.32 13.28
CA GLY A 227 -4.66 11.37 14.29
C GLY A 227 -5.53 10.99 15.47
N TRP A 228 -5.19 11.48 16.65
CA TRP A 228 -5.98 11.33 17.88
C TRP A 228 -6.22 12.70 18.49
N VAL A 229 -7.40 12.86 19.10
CA VAL A 229 -7.80 14.09 19.77
C VAL A 229 -8.37 13.72 21.13
N ARG A 230 -7.91 14.42 22.17
CA ARG A 230 -8.45 14.37 23.53
C ARG A 230 -8.36 15.74 24.17
N ASN A 231 -9.06 15.95 25.26
CA ASN A 231 -8.91 17.19 26.03
C ASN A 231 -9.04 16.95 27.53
N ASP A 232 -8.40 17.81 28.31
CA ASP A 232 -8.72 17.98 29.73
C ASP A 232 -9.51 19.29 29.93
N GLN A 233 -9.52 19.82 31.16
CA GLN A 233 -10.22 21.08 31.47
C GLN A 233 -9.50 22.32 30.95
N GLU A 234 -8.22 22.22 30.60
CA GLU A 234 -7.37 23.36 30.26
C GLU A 234 -6.88 23.32 28.80
N ASN A 235 -6.67 22.13 28.23
CA ASN A 235 -5.95 21.92 26.99
C ASN A 235 -6.64 20.90 26.08
N LEU A 236 -6.58 21.17 24.78
CA LEU A 236 -6.76 20.21 23.71
C LEU A 236 -5.41 19.56 23.40
N TYR A 237 -5.40 18.23 23.32
CA TYR A 237 -4.24 17.44 22.93
C TYR A 237 -4.50 16.76 21.60
N VAL A 238 -3.53 16.85 20.70
CA VAL A 238 -3.57 16.19 19.39
C VAL A 238 -2.29 15.38 19.21
N ALA A 239 -2.43 14.14 18.75
CA ALA A 239 -1.32 13.35 18.23
C ALA A 239 -1.53 13.09 16.74
N ILE A 240 -0.46 13.18 15.95
CA ILE A 240 -0.42 12.81 14.53
C ILE A 240 0.71 11.82 14.34
N ASP A 241 0.38 10.64 13.81
CA ASP A 241 1.31 9.60 13.37
C ASP A 241 1.41 9.70 11.84
N PHE A 242 2.47 10.34 11.34
CA PHE A 242 2.69 10.62 9.92
C PHE A 242 3.62 9.57 9.31
N THR A 243 3.08 8.35 9.16
CA THR A 243 3.83 7.16 8.76
C THR A 243 4.47 7.25 7.36
N ALA A 244 4.04 8.18 6.50
CA ALA A 244 4.65 8.36 5.20
C ALA A 244 6.05 8.99 5.27
N ASP A 245 6.34 9.77 6.32
CA ASP A 245 7.60 10.46 6.46
C ASP A 245 8.59 9.66 7.30
N ASN A 246 9.46 8.92 6.60
CA ASN A 246 10.53 8.12 7.17
C ASN A 246 11.89 8.84 7.24
N THR A 247 11.94 10.17 7.14
CA THR A 247 13.20 10.93 7.23
C THR A 247 13.16 11.98 8.34
N TRP A 248 14.29 12.64 8.59
CA TRP A 248 14.38 13.72 9.57
C TRP A 248 15.11 14.92 8.95
N ASP A 249 14.36 15.81 8.31
CA ASP A 249 14.86 16.96 7.56
C ASP A 249 14.76 18.30 8.32
N GLY A 250 14.58 18.24 9.65
CA GLY A 250 14.73 19.39 10.54
C GLY A 250 13.59 20.40 10.41
N GLU A 251 13.92 21.67 10.10
CA GLU A 251 12.93 22.76 10.03
C GLU A 251 11.90 22.59 8.90
N LYS A 252 12.25 21.79 7.90
CA LYS A 252 11.38 21.44 6.78
C LYS A 252 10.15 20.67 7.26
N ASP A 253 10.27 19.91 8.35
CA ASP A 253 9.23 19.00 8.80
C ASP A 253 8.33 19.66 9.83
N PHE A 254 7.03 19.68 9.56
CA PHE A 254 6.04 20.29 10.42
C PHE A 254 4.69 19.59 10.35
N ALA A 255 3.92 19.75 11.41
CA ALA A 255 2.49 19.51 11.40
C ALA A 255 1.75 20.77 11.86
N LYS A 256 0.48 20.85 11.49
CA LYS A 256 -0.41 21.92 11.93
C LYS A 256 -1.76 21.36 12.36
N VAL A 257 -2.35 22.01 13.36
CA VAL A 257 -3.74 21.84 13.77
C VAL A 257 -4.48 23.13 13.46
N TYR A 258 -5.59 23.00 12.77
CA TYR A 258 -6.50 24.08 12.43
C TYR A 258 -7.77 23.94 13.26
N VAL A 259 -8.16 25.01 13.94
CA VAL A 259 -9.39 25.05 14.74
C VAL A 259 -10.30 26.15 14.19
N ASN A 260 -11.44 25.77 13.64
CA ASN A 260 -12.44 26.73 13.21
C ASN A 260 -13.20 27.24 14.45
N THR A 261 -12.83 28.44 14.90
CA THR A 261 -13.53 29.19 15.94
C THR A 261 -14.56 30.06 15.22
N GLY A 262 -15.77 30.29 15.75
CA GLY A 262 -16.79 31.10 15.03
C GLY A 262 -16.32 32.50 14.57
N SER A 263 -15.17 32.99 15.05
CA SER A 263 -14.46 34.20 14.60
C SER A 263 -13.45 34.02 13.46
N GLY A 264 -13.22 32.79 12.98
CA GLY A 264 -12.22 32.42 11.99
C GLY A 264 -11.41 31.17 12.35
N VAL A 265 -10.57 30.73 11.42
CA VAL A 265 -9.69 29.57 11.60
C VAL A 265 -8.39 29.98 12.29
N LYS A 266 -8.06 29.31 13.39
CA LYS A 266 -6.78 29.43 14.09
C LYS A 266 -5.84 28.30 13.68
N GLU A 267 -4.58 28.63 13.41
CA GLU A 267 -3.53 27.68 13.05
C GLU A 267 -2.55 27.52 14.22
N PHE A 268 -2.22 26.27 14.55
CA PHE A 268 -1.19 25.92 15.53
C PHE A 268 -0.17 25.03 14.84
N LYS A 269 1.11 25.44 14.80
CA LYS A 269 2.18 24.71 14.12
C LYS A 269 3.15 24.09 15.12
N VAL A 270 3.66 22.92 14.79
CA VAL A 270 4.78 22.26 15.47
C VAL A 270 5.80 21.84 14.41
N SER A 271 7.06 22.12 14.65
CA SER A 271 8.21 21.67 13.84
C SER A 271 9.42 21.47 14.74
N VAL A 272 10.54 20.97 14.19
CA VAL A 272 11.79 20.81 14.96
C VAL A 272 12.24 22.10 15.68
N PRO A 273 12.24 23.29 15.04
CA PRO A 273 12.55 24.54 15.73
C PRO A 273 11.35 25.14 16.50
N GLU A 274 10.11 24.77 16.17
CA GLU A 274 8.89 25.38 16.72
C GLU A 274 8.16 24.41 17.66
N THR A 275 8.56 24.40 18.93
CA THR A 275 8.06 23.45 19.96
C THR A 275 7.20 24.11 21.04
N THR A 276 6.82 25.38 20.88
CA THR A 276 6.02 26.11 21.89
C THR A 276 4.66 25.47 22.13
N ARG A 277 4.08 24.83 21.11
CA ARG A 277 2.71 24.28 21.13
C ARG A 277 2.68 22.75 21.08
N GLY A 278 3.83 22.10 21.20
CA GLY A 278 3.94 20.67 20.96
C GLY A 278 5.36 20.16 20.83
N THR A 279 5.51 18.89 20.48
CA THR A 279 6.82 18.26 20.30
C THR A 279 6.77 17.33 19.08
N PRO A 280 7.67 17.50 18.10
CA PRO A 280 7.86 16.52 17.05
C PRO A 280 8.69 15.34 17.60
N GLY A 281 8.43 14.14 17.08
CA GLY A 281 9.17 12.93 17.36
C GLY A 281 9.59 12.21 16.08
N PHE A 282 10.60 11.36 16.20
CA PHE A 282 11.01 10.40 15.16
C PHE A 282 11.17 9.06 15.84
N THR A 283 10.18 8.20 15.67
CA THR A 283 10.08 7.02 16.51
C THR A 283 9.45 5.86 15.76
N TYR A 284 9.48 4.69 16.38
CA TYR A 284 8.74 3.52 15.92
C TYR A 284 7.39 3.51 16.61
N THR A 285 6.35 3.17 15.86
CA THR A 285 5.00 2.92 16.37
C THR A 285 4.59 1.51 15.98
N ASN A 286 3.42 1.07 16.43
CA ASN A 286 2.86 -0.21 16.00
C ASN A 286 2.19 -0.15 14.61
N LYS A 287 2.36 0.95 13.86
CA LYS A 287 1.72 1.14 12.54
C LYS A 287 2.60 0.69 11.38
N VAL A 288 3.91 0.87 11.48
CA VAL A 288 4.88 0.53 10.42
C VAL A 288 6.19 0.02 11.00
N GLY A 289 6.95 -0.72 10.19
CA GLY A 289 8.22 -1.35 10.59
C GLY A 289 9.44 -0.42 10.62
N TYR A 290 9.30 0.84 10.21
CA TYR A 290 10.38 1.82 10.10
C TYR A 290 10.14 3.04 10.99
N GLN A 291 11.23 3.75 11.30
CA GLN A 291 11.15 5.00 12.06
C GLN A 291 10.55 6.12 11.20
N HIS A 292 9.60 6.88 11.75
CA HIS A 292 8.88 7.93 11.02
C HIS A 292 8.49 9.10 11.93
N LYS A 293 7.97 10.17 11.33
CA LYS A 293 7.54 11.37 12.06
C LYS A 293 6.25 11.17 12.84
N VAL A 294 6.28 11.70 14.05
CA VAL A 294 5.10 11.88 14.89
C VAL A 294 5.06 13.32 15.42
N TYR A 295 3.87 13.83 15.71
CA TYR A 295 3.70 15.18 16.24
C TYR A 295 2.67 15.17 17.38
N GLU A 296 3.02 15.79 18.49
CA GLU A 296 2.12 15.97 19.61
C GLU A 296 1.88 17.46 19.87
N PHE A 297 0.64 17.83 20.14
CA PHE A 297 0.22 19.21 20.40
C PHE A 297 -0.40 19.34 21.78
N ARG A 298 -0.18 20.50 22.40
CA ARG A 298 -0.94 21.00 23.56
C ARG A 298 -1.41 22.41 23.26
N ILE A 299 -2.71 22.53 23.01
CA ILE A 299 -3.37 23.79 22.64
C ILE A 299 -4.25 24.23 23.81
N PRO A 300 -3.96 25.35 24.48
CA PRO A 300 -4.82 25.84 25.56
C PRO A 300 -6.23 26.16 25.05
N LEU A 301 -7.26 25.63 25.71
CA LEU A 301 -8.66 25.81 25.30
C LEU A 301 -9.09 27.28 25.28
N LYS A 302 -8.49 28.10 26.14
CA LYS A 302 -8.67 29.56 26.11
C LYS A 302 -8.29 30.20 24.77
N GLU A 303 -7.27 29.67 24.10
CA GLU A 303 -6.81 30.22 22.82
C GLU A 303 -7.77 29.92 21.68
N ILE A 304 -8.68 28.96 21.84
CA ILE A 304 -9.74 28.67 20.87
C ILE A 304 -11.13 29.12 21.35
N GLY A 305 -11.19 29.93 22.42
CA GLY A 305 -12.42 30.49 22.97
C GLY A 305 -13.28 29.50 23.74
N LYS A 306 -12.68 28.46 24.35
CA LYS A 306 -13.36 27.38 25.08
C LYS A 306 -12.93 27.31 26.56
N GLU A 307 -12.94 28.44 27.26
CA GLU A 307 -12.49 28.54 28.67
C GLU A 307 -13.43 27.85 29.69
N ASN A 308 -14.67 27.54 29.29
CA ASN A 308 -15.69 26.95 30.16
C ASN A 308 -16.40 25.79 29.46
N VAL A 309 -15.64 24.72 29.16
CA VAL A 309 -16.14 23.57 28.39
C VAL A 309 -17.39 22.96 29.02
N ARG A 310 -18.48 22.95 28.27
CA ARG A 310 -19.70 22.20 28.60
C ARG A 310 -19.70 20.85 27.87
N GLY A 311 -20.37 19.84 28.43
CA GLY A 311 -20.34 18.46 27.91
C GLY A 311 -20.84 18.25 26.48
N ASN A 312 -21.44 19.28 25.86
CA ASN A 312 -21.93 19.26 24.48
C ASN A 312 -21.21 20.26 23.56
N ASP A 313 -20.13 20.90 24.03
CA ASP A 313 -19.40 21.84 23.19
C ASP A 313 -18.67 21.10 22.08
N GLU A 314 -18.92 21.51 20.84
CA GLU A 314 -18.22 21.01 19.66
C GLU A 314 -17.17 22.03 19.19
N ILE A 315 -16.08 21.51 18.63
CA ILE A 315 -15.08 22.24 17.87
C ILE A 315 -14.85 21.54 16.53
N LEU A 316 -14.42 22.31 15.53
CA LEU A 316 -14.17 21.84 14.18
C LEU A 316 -12.66 21.84 13.93
N LEU A 317 -12.12 20.67 13.57
CA LEU A 317 -10.68 20.42 13.46
C LEU A 317 -10.28 20.01 12.04
N ALA A 318 -9.17 20.57 11.56
CA ALA A 318 -8.46 20.09 10.38
C ALA A 318 -6.97 20.03 10.70
N PHE A 319 -6.21 19.31 9.91
CA PHE A 319 -4.81 19.02 10.18
C PHE A 319 -3.98 19.15 8.90
N SER A 320 -2.68 19.35 9.06
CA SER A 320 -1.74 19.15 7.96
C SER A 320 -0.45 18.55 8.46
N ALA A 321 0.21 17.73 7.66
CA ALA A 321 1.55 17.20 7.94
C ALA A 321 2.43 17.30 6.70
N TYR A 322 3.70 17.59 6.91
CA TYR A 322 4.72 17.68 5.88
C TYR A 322 6.08 17.36 6.49
N GLY A 323 6.89 16.61 5.76
CA GLY A 323 8.30 16.49 6.06
C GLY A 323 9.00 15.72 4.97
N THR A 324 9.22 16.41 3.84
CA THR A 324 9.71 15.87 2.56
C THR A 324 8.85 14.77 1.92
N ALA A 325 8.13 13.95 2.68
CA ALA A 325 6.93 13.23 2.26
C ALA A 325 5.84 14.26 1.93
N ALA A 326 5.55 14.38 0.63
CA ALA A 326 4.66 15.40 0.11
C ALA A 326 3.81 14.87 -1.03
N THR A 327 2.76 15.63 -1.35
CA THR A 327 1.91 15.40 -2.53
C THR A 327 2.16 16.48 -3.60
N THR A 328 1.80 16.22 -4.85
CA THR A 328 1.74 17.25 -5.91
C THR A 328 0.47 18.08 -5.79
N GLY A 329 0.53 19.33 -6.26
CA GLY A 329 -0.64 20.15 -6.58
C GLY A 329 -1.57 19.61 -7.67
N ALA A 330 -1.40 18.36 -8.12
CA ALA A 330 -2.23 17.73 -9.14
C ALA A 330 -3.71 17.60 -8.72
N CYS A 331 -4.06 17.81 -7.44
CA CYS A 331 -5.46 17.94 -7.01
C CYS A 331 -6.17 19.18 -7.61
N CYS A 332 -5.45 20.14 -8.20
CA CYS A 332 -6.04 21.27 -8.93
C CYS A 332 -6.77 20.87 -10.22
N TYR A 333 -6.72 19.60 -10.64
CA TYR A 333 -7.37 19.15 -11.88
C TYR A 333 -8.76 18.52 -11.69
N GLY A 334 -9.21 18.32 -10.44
CA GLY A 334 -10.43 17.55 -10.11
C GLY A 334 -11.64 18.35 -9.61
N SER A 335 -11.51 19.63 -9.25
CA SER A 335 -12.66 20.44 -8.81
C SER A 335 -13.00 21.50 -9.86
N GLY A 336 -14.10 21.30 -10.58
CA GLY A 336 -14.63 22.18 -11.62
C GLY A 336 -15.10 23.56 -11.15
N THR A 337 -14.32 24.29 -10.37
CA THR A 337 -14.54 25.70 -10.08
C THR A 337 -13.24 26.47 -10.28
N SER A 338 -13.15 27.07 -11.46
CA SER A 338 -12.33 28.21 -11.86
C SER A 338 -11.60 28.97 -10.74
N SER A 339 -10.26 28.87 -10.68
CA SER A 339 -9.34 30.02 -10.75
C SER A 339 -7.90 29.66 -10.30
N CYS A 340 -7.09 29.10 -11.19
CA CYS A 340 -5.63 29.21 -11.10
C CYS A 340 -5.07 29.46 -12.51
N THR A 341 -4.92 30.74 -12.87
CA THR A 341 -4.23 31.16 -14.09
C THR A 341 -2.71 31.09 -13.89
N ALA A 342 -2.09 30.03 -14.42
CA ALA A 342 -0.69 30.05 -14.83
C ALA A 342 -0.57 29.29 -16.15
N PRO A 343 0.04 29.87 -17.21
CA PRO A 343 0.11 29.24 -18.51
C PRO A 343 1.28 28.24 -18.51
N VAL A 344 0.98 26.97 -18.25
CA VAL A 344 1.83 25.87 -18.71
C VAL A 344 1.04 25.14 -19.78
N THR A 345 1.48 25.31 -21.02
CA THR A 345 0.97 24.61 -22.19
C THR A 345 1.35 23.13 -22.14
N GLN A 346 0.58 22.32 -21.41
CA GLN A 346 0.41 20.89 -21.68
C GLN A 346 -1.02 20.48 -21.32
N PRO A 347 -1.83 19.96 -22.27
CA PRO A 347 -3.18 19.51 -21.99
C PRO A 347 -3.11 18.09 -21.42
N TYR A 348 -3.34 17.93 -20.12
CA TYR A 348 -3.75 16.64 -19.56
C TYR A 348 -5.25 16.72 -19.25
N CYS A 349 -5.99 15.80 -19.85
CA CYS A 349 -7.43 15.75 -19.89
C CYS A 349 -8.00 15.38 -18.52
N THR A 350 -8.82 16.26 -17.94
CA THR A 350 -9.83 15.88 -16.95
C THR A 350 -11.21 16.14 -17.52
N ASN A 351 -12.10 15.15 -17.36
CA ASN A 351 -13.51 15.06 -17.81
C ASN A 351 -13.84 14.24 -19.05
N THR A 352 -12.97 13.32 -19.47
CA THR A 352 -13.41 12.17 -20.28
C THR A 352 -12.82 10.94 -19.61
N LEU A 353 -13.68 10.04 -19.11
CA LEU A 353 -13.26 8.67 -18.79
C LEU A 353 -12.48 8.17 -20.02
N HIS A 354 -11.25 7.73 -19.81
CA HIS A 354 -10.36 7.27 -20.86
C HIS A 354 -11.01 6.05 -21.55
N GLY A 355 -11.68 6.30 -22.69
CA GLY A 355 -12.41 5.30 -23.48
C GLY A 355 -13.94 5.51 -23.59
N PHE A 356 -14.57 6.37 -22.77
CA PHE A 356 -16.03 6.42 -22.70
C PHE A 356 -16.61 7.64 -23.42
N TYR A 357 -17.39 7.39 -24.47
CA TYR A 357 -18.19 8.39 -25.17
C TYR A 357 -19.54 8.60 -24.48
N ALA A 358 -19.58 9.39 -23.42
CA ALA A 358 -20.85 9.88 -22.89
C ALA A 358 -21.26 11.18 -23.62
N GLY A 359 -21.85 11.07 -24.81
CA GLY A 359 -22.50 12.21 -25.46
C GLY A 359 -22.60 12.13 -26.99
N THR A 360 -23.80 12.36 -27.50
CA THR A 360 -24.07 12.58 -28.93
C THR A 360 -23.55 13.95 -29.37
N GLY A 361 -22.25 14.08 -29.67
CA GLY A 361 -21.74 15.29 -30.32
C GLY A 361 -20.24 15.59 -30.16
N SER A 362 -19.55 15.62 -31.31
CA SER A 362 -18.33 16.37 -31.64
C SER A 362 -16.96 15.93 -31.11
N THR A 363 -16.13 15.53 -32.11
CA THR A 363 -14.66 15.66 -32.22
C THR A 363 -13.77 15.00 -31.17
N CYS A 364 -13.16 13.87 -31.58
CA CYS A 364 -12.05 13.21 -30.90
C CYS A 364 -10.90 14.20 -30.64
N ILE A 365 -10.62 14.48 -29.37
CA ILE A 365 -9.31 14.99 -28.95
C ILE A 365 -8.57 13.77 -28.44
N SER A 366 -7.50 13.40 -29.14
CA SER A 366 -6.57 12.35 -28.74
C SER A 366 -5.95 12.68 -27.37
N ALA A 367 -6.54 12.20 -26.28
CA ALA A 367 -5.93 12.24 -24.97
C ALA A 367 -4.79 11.20 -24.97
N SER A 368 -3.57 11.65 -24.71
CA SER A 368 -2.39 10.79 -24.61
C SER A 368 -2.50 9.87 -23.40
N CYS A 369 -3.08 8.68 -23.56
CA CYS A 369 -2.80 7.59 -22.66
C CYS A 369 -1.28 7.36 -22.70
N GLN A 370 -0.64 7.29 -21.52
CA GLN A 370 0.78 6.95 -21.46
C GLN A 370 0.95 5.60 -22.19
N PRO A 371 1.86 5.50 -23.17
CA PRO A 371 2.12 4.23 -23.83
C PRO A 371 2.47 3.18 -22.77
N GLY A 372 1.72 2.07 -22.72
CA GLY A 372 1.98 0.96 -21.79
C GLY A 372 1.06 0.89 -20.57
N VAL A 373 0.05 1.77 -20.45
CA VAL A 373 -0.99 1.63 -19.41
C VAL A 373 -2.25 1.01 -20.00
N TYR A 374 -2.73 -0.05 -19.36
CA TYR A 374 -3.94 -0.81 -19.73
C TYR A 374 -4.99 -0.65 -18.64
N ILE A 375 -6.26 -0.68 -19.02
CA ILE A 375 -7.39 -0.63 -18.09
C ILE A 375 -8.20 -1.91 -18.24
N TYR A 376 -8.46 -2.57 -17.12
CA TYR A 376 -9.30 -3.77 -17.04
C TYR A 376 -10.52 -3.46 -16.18
N GLU A 377 -11.70 -3.73 -16.71
CA GLU A 377 -12.97 -3.29 -16.13
C GLU A 377 -13.97 -4.43 -16.05
N ALA A 378 -14.71 -4.50 -14.94
CA ALA A 378 -15.97 -5.19 -14.84
C ALA A 378 -17.10 -4.15 -14.94
N LEU A 379 -17.86 -4.20 -16.04
CA LEU A 379 -19.07 -3.41 -16.23
C LEU A 379 -20.25 -4.18 -15.65
N ILE A 380 -20.99 -3.57 -14.72
CA ILE A 380 -21.98 -4.26 -13.90
C ILE A 380 -23.33 -3.57 -14.04
N ASP A 381 -24.32 -4.31 -14.54
CA ASP A 381 -25.76 -3.99 -14.48
C ASP A 381 -26.38 -4.79 -13.32
N SER A 382 -26.81 -4.09 -12.28
CA SER A 382 -27.32 -4.69 -11.05
C SER A 382 -28.65 -4.10 -10.59
N ILE A 383 -29.05 -2.94 -11.10
CA ILE A 383 -30.31 -2.25 -10.79
C ILE A 383 -30.95 -1.66 -12.06
N PRO A 384 -32.28 -1.48 -12.10
CA PRO A 384 -32.91 -0.84 -13.24
C PRO A 384 -32.49 0.63 -13.39
N GLY A 385 -31.98 1.00 -14.56
CA GLY A 385 -31.74 2.40 -14.93
C GLY A 385 -30.28 2.83 -15.09
N GLY A 386 -29.35 1.88 -15.24
CA GLY A 386 -27.94 2.16 -15.47
C GLY A 386 -27.62 2.95 -16.74
N GLY A 387 -26.39 3.43 -16.79
CA GLY A 387 -25.85 4.26 -17.86
C GLY A 387 -25.46 3.48 -19.11
N GLU A 388 -24.92 4.22 -20.07
CA GLU A 388 -24.39 3.70 -21.32
C GLU A 388 -22.85 3.67 -21.28
N VAL A 389 -22.28 2.55 -21.73
CA VAL A 389 -20.85 2.38 -21.96
C VAL A 389 -20.64 2.01 -23.42
N VAL A 390 -19.77 2.72 -24.13
CA VAL A 390 -19.44 2.40 -25.52
C VAL A 390 -18.27 1.44 -25.55
N VAL A 391 -18.45 0.30 -26.23
CA VAL A 391 -17.42 -0.72 -26.45
C VAL A 391 -17.19 -0.94 -27.96
N VAL A 392 -16.02 -1.45 -28.31
CA VAL A 392 -15.70 -1.93 -29.67
C VAL A 392 -14.81 -3.17 -29.54
N GLN A 393 -14.87 -4.07 -30.53
CA GLN A 393 -14.09 -5.30 -30.62
C GLN A 393 -13.81 -5.60 -32.10
N GLY A 394 -12.60 -6.08 -32.41
CA GLY A 394 -12.16 -6.29 -33.80
C GLY A 394 -12.38 -5.08 -34.71
N ASN A 395 -12.96 -5.34 -35.89
CA ASN A 395 -13.30 -4.29 -36.86
C ASN A 395 -14.76 -3.84 -36.77
N GLU A 396 -15.44 -4.06 -35.64
CA GLU A 396 -16.84 -3.66 -35.51
C GLU A 396 -17.01 -2.14 -35.33
N ALA A 397 -18.22 -1.65 -35.59
CA ALA A 397 -18.54 -0.26 -35.28
C ALA A 397 -18.76 -0.11 -33.76
N PRO A 398 -18.25 0.97 -33.13
CA PRO A 398 -18.53 1.24 -31.71
C PRO A 398 -20.02 1.19 -31.43
N HIS A 399 -20.39 0.45 -30.39
CA HIS A 399 -21.79 0.31 -29.98
C HIS A 399 -21.91 0.38 -28.46
N ALA A 400 -23.14 0.60 -28.03
CA ALA A 400 -23.47 0.97 -26.67
C ALA A 400 -23.97 -0.24 -25.86
N VAL A 401 -23.29 -0.55 -24.76
CA VAL A 401 -23.78 -1.41 -23.68
C VAL A 401 -24.60 -0.56 -22.74
N GLN A 402 -25.90 -0.83 -22.67
CA GLN A 402 -26.86 -0.11 -21.85
C GLN A 402 -27.00 -0.76 -20.47
N GLY A 403 -27.48 -0.01 -19.48
CA GLY A 403 -27.85 -0.55 -18.17
C GLY A 403 -26.69 -0.67 -17.18
N ILE A 404 -25.51 -0.14 -17.47
CA ILE A 404 -24.36 -0.26 -16.56
C ILE A 404 -24.52 0.67 -15.35
N ASP A 405 -24.64 0.11 -14.17
CA ASP A 405 -24.77 0.85 -12.91
C ASP A 405 -23.42 1.12 -12.26
N TYR A 406 -22.50 0.16 -12.37
CA TYR A 406 -21.18 0.25 -11.76
C TYR A 406 -20.08 -0.16 -12.73
N ILE A 407 -18.92 0.47 -12.56
CA ILE A 407 -17.68 0.08 -13.21
C ILE A 407 -16.66 -0.19 -12.11
N VAL A 408 -16.11 -1.40 -12.06
CA VAL A 408 -14.96 -1.71 -11.21
C VAL A 408 -13.75 -1.83 -12.13
N ALA A 409 -12.82 -0.88 -12.01
CA ALA A 409 -11.69 -0.75 -12.92
C ALA A 409 -10.35 -0.84 -12.18
N ILE A 410 -9.38 -1.49 -12.80
CA ILE A 410 -8.00 -1.51 -12.34
C ILE A 410 -7.08 -1.17 -13.52
N SER A 411 -6.03 -0.38 -13.25
CA SER A 411 -5.03 -0.05 -14.27
C SER A 411 -3.81 -0.96 -14.13
N PHE A 412 -3.24 -1.39 -15.24
CA PHE A 412 -1.96 -2.08 -15.29
C PHE A 412 -0.93 -1.18 -15.97
N ASP A 413 0.21 -0.98 -15.31
CA ASP A 413 1.36 -0.30 -15.91
C ASP A 413 2.38 -1.35 -16.37
N GLY A 414 2.47 -1.53 -17.68
CA GLY A 414 3.38 -2.46 -18.31
C GLY A 414 4.85 -2.18 -18.03
N SER A 415 5.20 -0.93 -17.68
CA SER A 415 6.58 -0.58 -17.37
C SER A 415 7.01 -1.03 -15.98
N THR A 416 6.07 -1.18 -15.05
CA THR A 416 6.33 -1.61 -13.67
C THR A 416 5.91 -3.05 -13.41
N GLY A 417 5.04 -3.63 -14.25
CA GLY A 417 4.48 -4.96 -14.02
C GLY A 417 3.53 -5.01 -12.81
N THR A 418 2.92 -3.87 -12.45
CA THR A 418 2.06 -3.77 -11.25
C THR A 418 0.65 -3.32 -11.61
N LEU A 419 -0.32 -3.86 -10.89
CA LEU A 419 -1.69 -3.35 -10.90
C LEU A 419 -1.81 -2.17 -9.94
N GLY A 420 -2.42 -1.09 -10.43
CA GLY A 420 -2.72 0.12 -9.67
C GLY A 420 -3.94 -0.03 -8.76
N PRO A 421 -4.47 1.08 -8.23
CA PRO A 421 -5.65 1.07 -7.38
C PRO A 421 -6.88 0.50 -8.10
N THR A 422 -7.71 -0.25 -7.37
CA THR A 422 -9.05 -0.62 -7.86
C THR A 422 -10.01 0.54 -7.63
N ASN A 423 -10.58 1.08 -8.70
CA ASN A 423 -11.53 2.18 -8.66
C ASN A 423 -12.95 1.64 -8.90
N THR A 424 -13.91 2.15 -8.12
CA THR A 424 -15.33 1.84 -8.27
C THR A 424 -16.05 3.09 -8.66
N TYR A 425 -16.73 3.04 -9.80
CA TYR A 425 -17.57 4.11 -10.29
C TYR A 425 -19.04 3.70 -10.24
N GLN A 426 -19.91 4.66 -9.91
CA GLN A 426 -21.36 4.48 -9.90
C GLN A 426 -22.00 5.47 -10.89
N TYR A 427 -22.96 4.98 -11.66
CA TYR A 427 -23.80 5.82 -12.50
C TYR A 427 -24.75 6.67 -11.65
N GLN A 428 -24.75 7.99 -11.87
CA GLN A 428 -25.56 8.95 -11.09
C GLN A 428 -26.76 9.51 -11.87
N GLY A 429 -27.14 8.91 -13.00
CA GLY A 429 -28.29 9.36 -13.80
C GLY A 429 -28.02 10.65 -14.59
N ALA A 430 -28.94 11.62 -14.51
CA ALA A 430 -28.91 12.87 -15.27
C ALA A 430 -27.77 13.80 -14.83
N GLY A 431 -26.60 13.66 -15.45
CA GLY A 431 -25.37 14.37 -15.08
C GLY A 431 -24.15 13.80 -15.81
N PRO A 432 -22.91 14.04 -15.31
CA PRO A 432 -21.65 13.74 -16.00
C PRO A 432 -21.31 12.23 -16.13
N GLY A 433 -22.29 11.34 -16.08
CA GLY A 433 -22.09 9.89 -16.19
C GLY A 433 -21.62 9.25 -14.88
N PHE A 434 -20.57 8.45 -14.97
CA PHE A 434 -20.04 7.65 -13.87
C PHE A 434 -19.16 8.47 -12.91
N VAL A 435 -19.40 8.34 -11.61
CA VAL A 435 -18.65 9.04 -10.55
C VAL A 435 -17.87 8.03 -9.74
N ASN A 436 -16.58 8.29 -9.50
CA ASN A 436 -15.77 7.45 -8.61
C ASN A 436 -16.29 7.58 -7.17
N ILE A 437 -16.79 6.47 -6.62
CA ILE A 437 -17.31 6.38 -5.25
C ILE A 437 -16.34 5.70 -4.29
N ASN A 438 -15.31 5.02 -4.80
CA ASN A 438 -14.28 4.37 -4.00
C ASN A 438 -13.00 4.12 -4.81
N SER A 439 -11.85 4.26 -4.16
CA SER A 439 -10.55 3.83 -4.66
C SER A 439 -9.86 2.97 -3.59
N ASP A 440 -9.73 1.67 -3.83
CA ASP A 440 -8.90 0.79 -3.03
C ASP A 440 -7.45 0.90 -3.52
N SER A 441 -6.60 1.54 -2.71
CA SER A 441 -5.18 1.75 -3.03
C SER A 441 -4.32 0.50 -2.83
N THR A 442 -4.92 -0.65 -2.49
CA THR A 442 -4.19 -1.91 -2.42
C THR A 442 -3.70 -2.28 -3.81
N THR A 443 -2.38 -2.40 -3.96
CA THR A 443 -1.76 -2.85 -5.20
C THR A 443 -1.63 -4.35 -5.21
N HIS A 444 -1.79 -4.93 -6.39
CA HIS A 444 -1.71 -6.37 -6.61
C HIS A 444 -0.66 -6.66 -7.68
N THR A 445 -0.04 -7.84 -7.57
CA THR A 445 0.84 -8.37 -8.61
C THR A 445 -0.01 -8.99 -9.71
N ILE A 446 0.39 -8.77 -10.96
CA ILE A 446 -0.17 -9.53 -12.08
C ILE A 446 0.42 -10.94 -12.07
N GLY A 447 -0.39 -11.95 -12.35
CA GLY A 447 0.10 -13.30 -12.62
C GLY A 447 0.55 -13.42 -14.07
N TYR A 448 1.72 -13.99 -14.34
CA TYR A 448 2.19 -14.17 -15.71
C TYR A 448 2.12 -15.64 -16.12
N GLY A 449 1.43 -15.92 -17.23
CA GLY A 449 1.45 -17.23 -17.89
C GLY A 449 0.81 -18.38 -17.10
N ASN A 450 0.06 -18.08 -16.04
CA ASN A 450 -0.57 -19.06 -15.17
C ASN A 450 -2.10 -19.04 -15.24
N GLY A 451 -2.68 -18.14 -16.05
CA GLY A 451 -4.12 -18.06 -16.31
C GLY A 451 -4.62 -19.11 -17.30
N TYR A 452 -5.90 -18.96 -17.67
CA TYR A 452 -6.58 -19.79 -18.66
C TYR A 452 -5.81 -19.78 -19.98
N ASP A 453 -5.47 -20.97 -20.48
CA ASP A 453 -4.72 -21.17 -21.71
C ASP A 453 -3.42 -20.35 -21.81
N GLY A 454 -2.74 -20.17 -20.67
CA GLY A 454 -1.45 -19.48 -20.60
C GLY A 454 -1.52 -17.96 -20.55
N ALA A 455 -2.70 -17.36 -20.36
CA ALA A 455 -2.85 -15.92 -20.16
C ALA A 455 -2.20 -15.42 -18.87
N SER A 456 -2.01 -14.10 -18.81
CA SER A 456 -1.72 -13.39 -17.58
C SER A 456 -3.00 -13.10 -16.81
N VAL A 457 -2.88 -12.92 -15.50
CA VAL A 457 -3.98 -12.91 -14.53
C VAL A 457 -4.06 -11.55 -13.88
N VAL A 458 -5.17 -10.84 -14.13
CA VAL A 458 -5.48 -9.54 -13.54
C VAL A 458 -6.58 -9.72 -12.51
N GLU A 459 -6.27 -9.44 -11.26
CA GLU A 459 -7.17 -9.65 -10.13
C GLU A 459 -7.47 -8.35 -9.40
N PHE A 460 -8.73 -8.17 -9.04
CA PHE A 460 -9.18 -7.00 -8.31
C PHE A 460 -10.46 -7.30 -7.53
N ARG A 461 -10.77 -6.45 -6.54
CA ARG A 461 -11.96 -6.64 -5.70
C ARG A 461 -12.65 -5.33 -5.36
N VAL A 462 -13.90 -5.45 -4.95
CA VAL A 462 -14.67 -4.33 -4.40
C VAL A 462 -15.46 -4.80 -3.19
N LEU A 463 -15.59 -3.95 -2.17
CA LEU A 463 -16.52 -4.20 -1.07
C LEU A 463 -17.95 -4.27 -1.62
N LYS A 464 -18.71 -5.30 -1.27
CA LYS A 464 -20.08 -5.48 -1.74
C LYS A 464 -20.99 -4.29 -1.37
N SER A 465 -20.68 -3.60 -0.27
CA SER A 465 -21.39 -2.39 0.17
C SER A 465 -21.29 -1.23 -0.83
N PHE A 466 -20.23 -1.17 -1.65
CA PHE A 466 -20.12 -0.15 -2.70
C PHE A 466 -20.94 -0.45 -3.94
N LEU A 467 -21.33 -1.72 -4.14
CA LEU A 467 -22.25 -2.12 -5.21
C LEU A 467 -23.70 -2.24 -4.72
N GLU A 468 -23.99 -1.83 -3.48
CA GLU A 468 -25.31 -1.98 -2.85
C GLU A 468 -25.76 -3.44 -2.62
N ASN A 469 -24.82 -4.38 -2.56
CA ASN A 469 -25.05 -5.82 -2.32
C ASN A 469 -26.15 -6.43 -3.23
N PRO A 470 -26.00 -6.39 -4.56
CA PRO A 470 -27.06 -6.86 -5.45
C PRO A 470 -27.18 -8.39 -5.34
N ALA A 471 -28.42 -8.89 -5.37
CA ALA A 471 -28.69 -10.33 -5.30
C ALA A 471 -28.30 -11.06 -6.59
N SER A 472 -28.34 -10.35 -7.72
CA SER A 472 -27.88 -10.78 -9.02
C SER A 472 -27.34 -9.60 -9.80
N MET A 473 -26.42 -9.83 -10.71
CA MET A 473 -25.89 -8.80 -11.61
C MET A 473 -25.54 -9.42 -12.97
N GLN A 474 -25.75 -8.66 -14.04
CA GLN A 474 -25.18 -8.93 -15.34
C GLN A 474 -23.81 -8.24 -15.42
N ILE A 475 -22.81 -8.99 -15.84
CA ILE A 475 -21.43 -8.51 -15.90
C ILE A 475 -20.92 -8.68 -17.32
N LEU A 476 -20.14 -7.71 -17.77
CA LEU A 476 -19.33 -7.75 -18.98
C LEU A 476 -17.92 -7.30 -18.62
N TYR A 477 -16.91 -8.05 -19.02
CA TYR A 477 -15.53 -7.62 -18.90
C TYR A 477 -15.11 -6.80 -20.11
N HIS A 478 -14.32 -5.76 -19.87
CA HIS A 478 -13.77 -4.87 -20.88
C HIS A 478 -12.30 -4.60 -20.57
N ALA A 479 -11.44 -4.68 -21.59
CA ALA A 479 -10.03 -4.35 -21.52
C ALA A 479 -9.72 -3.28 -22.56
N SER A 480 -8.88 -2.30 -22.24
CA SER A 480 -8.56 -1.22 -23.19
C SER A 480 -7.22 -0.53 -22.96
N ARG A 481 -6.68 0.00 -24.06
CA ARG A 481 -5.57 0.95 -24.14
C ARG A 481 -5.91 1.99 -25.20
N ALA A 482 -6.25 3.18 -24.73
CA ALA A 482 -6.62 4.32 -25.57
C ALA A 482 -7.84 4.04 -26.48
N LEU A 483 -7.61 3.72 -27.75
CA LEU A 483 -8.67 3.47 -28.76
C LEU A 483 -8.83 1.99 -29.11
N VAL A 484 -7.95 1.14 -28.59
CA VAL A 484 -8.04 -0.31 -28.75
C VAL A 484 -8.74 -0.86 -27.52
N ASN A 485 -9.56 -1.86 -27.75
CA ASN A 485 -10.33 -2.54 -26.72
C ASN A 485 -10.72 -3.95 -27.12
N ASP A 486 -11.10 -4.68 -26.10
CA ASP A 486 -11.72 -5.99 -26.18
C ASP A 486 -12.79 -6.12 -25.10
N TYR A 487 -13.79 -6.97 -25.34
CA TYR A 487 -14.83 -7.24 -24.36
C TYR A 487 -15.47 -8.61 -24.52
N THR A 488 -15.90 -9.16 -23.39
CA THR A 488 -16.56 -10.47 -23.34
C THR A 488 -18.06 -10.36 -23.59
N SER A 489 -18.71 -11.44 -24.01
CA SER A 489 -20.18 -11.54 -23.92
C SER A 489 -20.69 -11.37 -22.48
N PRO A 490 -21.85 -10.69 -22.26
CA PRO A 490 -22.37 -10.49 -20.91
C PRO A 490 -22.84 -11.81 -20.28
N PHE A 491 -22.58 -11.98 -18.99
CA PHE A 491 -22.95 -13.17 -18.22
C PHE A 491 -23.63 -12.80 -16.89
N GLN A 492 -24.30 -13.76 -16.25
CA GLN A 492 -25.08 -13.54 -15.02
C GLN A 492 -24.33 -14.04 -13.78
N TYR A 493 -24.34 -13.25 -12.70
CA TYR A 493 -23.86 -13.64 -11.37
C TYR A 493 -25.01 -13.58 -10.34
N PRO A 494 -25.13 -14.54 -9.39
CA PRO A 494 -24.37 -15.77 -9.37
C PRO A 494 -24.78 -16.66 -10.53
N ALA A 495 -23.81 -17.14 -11.32
CA ALA A 495 -24.05 -18.38 -12.07
C ALA A 495 -24.45 -19.41 -11.02
N SER A 496 -25.44 -20.26 -11.26
CA SER A 496 -25.95 -21.21 -10.28
C SER A 496 -24.84 -22.16 -9.78
N VAL A 497 -24.05 -21.72 -8.81
CA VAL A 497 -23.00 -22.53 -8.19
C VAL A 497 -23.68 -23.25 -7.05
N ALA A 498 -23.77 -24.57 -7.15
CA ALA A 498 -24.09 -25.41 -6.01
C ALA A 498 -23.05 -25.08 -4.94
N ALA A 499 -23.47 -24.44 -3.84
CA ALA A 499 -22.58 -24.14 -2.73
C ALA A 499 -21.85 -25.44 -2.35
N ILE A 500 -20.54 -25.47 -2.57
CA ILE A 500 -19.72 -26.57 -2.05
C ILE A 500 -19.92 -26.49 -0.54
N PRO A 501 -20.42 -27.55 0.12
CA PRO A 501 -20.61 -27.52 1.56
C PRO A 501 -19.23 -27.58 2.22
N SER A 502 -18.55 -26.45 2.27
CA SER A 502 -17.43 -26.23 3.16
C SER A 502 -17.98 -26.01 4.56
N LEU A 503 -17.27 -26.52 5.56
CA LEU A 503 -17.52 -26.08 6.92
C LEU A 503 -17.26 -24.57 6.96
N SER A 504 -18.26 -23.79 7.37
CA SER A 504 -18.06 -22.36 7.66
C SER A 504 -16.84 -22.17 8.56
N GLN A 505 -16.27 -20.96 8.61
CA GLN A 505 -15.15 -20.66 9.51
C GLN A 505 -15.42 -21.17 10.96
N ARG A 506 -16.65 -20.97 11.45
CA ARG A 506 -17.10 -21.49 12.76
C ARG A 506 -17.14 -23.02 12.79
N GLY A 507 -17.60 -23.66 11.71
CA GLY A 507 -17.57 -25.11 11.53
C GLY A 507 -16.15 -25.68 11.56
N MET A 508 -15.18 -25.04 10.89
CA MET A 508 -13.77 -25.44 10.91
C MET A 508 -13.13 -25.25 12.28
N ILE A 509 -13.47 -24.17 12.99
CA ILE A 509 -13.03 -23.97 14.37
C ILE A 509 -13.60 -25.07 15.29
N VAL A 510 -14.90 -25.37 15.18
CA VAL A 510 -15.52 -26.44 15.97
C VAL A 510 -14.89 -27.80 15.66
N LEU A 511 -14.70 -28.13 14.37
CA LEU A 511 -14.03 -29.37 13.96
C LEU A 511 -12.61 -29.45 14.52
N SER A 512 -11.85 -28.35 14.44
CA SER A 512 -10.49 -28.22 14.97
C SER A 512 -10.46 -28.46 16.48
N VAL A 513 -11.38 -27.85 17.24
CA VAL A 513 -11.51 -28.07 18.69
C VAL A 513 -11.86 -29.52 19.00
N LEU A 514 -12.80 -30.13 18.27
CA LEU A 514 -13.19 -31.53 18.47
C LEU A 514 -12.03 -32.49 18.20
N LEU A 515 -11.27 -32.27 17.13
CA LEU A 515 -10.07 -33.03 16.81
C LEU A 515 -8.98 -32.84 17.89
N ALA A 516 -8.82 -31.62 18.42
CA ALA A 516 -7.86 -31.35 19.50
C ALA A 516 -8.21 -32.15 20.76
N LEU A 517 -9.49 -32.12 21.15
CA LEU A 517 -10.01 -32.86 22.30
C LEU A 517 -9.86 -34.37 22.09
N LEU A 518 -10.10 -34.88 20.88
CA LEU A 518 -9.87 -36.28 20.55
C LEU A 518 -8.39 -36.66 20.67
N GLY A 519 -7.48 -35.83 20.16
CA GLY A 519 -6.03 -36.00 20.32
C GLY A 519 -5.62 -36.07 21.79
N LEU A 520 -6.15 -35.16 22.62
CA LEU A 520 -5.91 -35.14 24.07
C LEU A 520 -6.49 -36.38 24.78
N LEU A 521 -7.67 -36.86 24.38
CA LEU A 521 -8.27 -38.08 24.94
C LEU A 521 -7.42 -39.31 24.61
N ILE A 522 -6.93 -39.43 23.38
CA ILE A 522 -6.03 -40.52 22.96
C ILE A 522 -4.74 -40.51 23.78
N LEU A 523 -4.15 -39.32 23.98
CA LEU A 523 -2.96 -39.14 24.81
C LEU A 523 -3.20 -39.51 26.27
N ARG A 524 -4.39 -39.22 26.80
CA ARG A 524 -4.74 -39.51 28.20
C ARG A 524 -5.02 -40.98 28.46
N GLN A 525 -5.66 -41.68 27.52
CA GLN A 525 -6.13 -43.05 27.75
C GLN A 525 -5.12 -44.15 27.42
N ARG A 526 -4.13 -43.92 26.54
CA ARG A 526 -3.26 -45.00 26.05
C ARG A 526 -1.77 -44.73 26.31
N LYS A 527 -1.12 -45.69 27.00
CA LYS A 527 0.32 -45.61 27.34
C LYS A 527 1.26 -46.07 26.22
N THR A 528 0.74 -46.62 25.14
CA THR A 528 1.53 -47.14 24.01
C THR A 528 2.16 -46.01 23.19
N ALA A 529 3.40 -46.19 22.73
CA ALA A 529 4.12 -45.21 21.91
C ALA A 529 3.34 -44.79 20.65
N THR A 530 2.67 -45.73 19.98
CA THR A 530 1.86 -45.48 18.78
C THR A 530 0.69 -44.53 19.04
N ALA A 531 0.04 -44.63 20.20
CA ALA A 531 -1.06 -43.74 20.56
C ALA A 531 -0.56 -42.31 20.85
N LYS A 532 0.67 -42.18 21.38
CA LYS A 532 1.29 -40.87 21.57
C LYS A 532 1.60 -40.18 20.24
N VAL A 533 2.14 -40.92 19.28
CA VAL A 533 2.40 -40.41 17.92
C VAL A 533 1.10 -39.96 17.25
N LEU A 534 0.06 -40.80 17.28
CA LEU A 534 -1.24 -40.45 16.68
C LEU A 534 -1.89 -39.23 17.33
N GLY A 535 -1.88 -39.15 18.67
CA GLY A 535 -2.42 -38.00 19.40
C GLY A 535 -1.68 -36.70 19.10
N SER A 536 -0.34 -36.75 19.00
CA SER A 536 0.47 -35.59 18.60
C SER A 536 0.19 -35.16 17.15
N LEU A 537 0.04 -36.12 16.22
CA LEU A 537 -0.20 -35.83 14.81
C LEU A 537 -1.58 -35.18 14.60
N ILE A 538 -2.61 -35.62 15.35
CA ILE A 538 -3.94 -34.98 15.35
C ILE A 538 -3.85 -33.53 15.86
N ILE A 539 -3.09 -33.26 16.93
CA ILE A 539 -2.92 -31.89 17.46
C ILE A 539 -2.21 -30.99 16.46
N VAL A 540 -1.19 -31.50 15.75
CA VAL A 540 -0.49 -30.74 14.71
C VAL A 540 -1.44 -30.40 13.55
N LEU A 541 -2.21 -31.38 13.08
CA LEU A 541 -3.20 -31.16 12.01
C LEU A 541 -4.25 -30.11 12.39
N VAL A 542 -4.65 -30.09 13.67
CA VAL A 542 -5.53 -29.06 14.22
C VAL A 542 -4.88 -27.69 14.19
N LEU A 543 -3.63 -27.57 14.67
CA LEU A 543 -2.93 -26.29 14.68
C LEU A 543 -2.74 -25.75 13.26
N SER A 544 -2.37 -26.59 12.29
CA SER A 544 -2.29 -26.20 10.88
C SER A 544 -3.65 -25.80 10.29
N GLY A 545 -4.73 -26.51 10.65
CA GLY A 545 -6.09 -26.15 10.20
C GLY A 545 -6.58 -24.82 10.77
N VAL A 546 -6.22 -24.51 12.02
CA VAL A 546 -6.51 -23.21 12.65
C VAL A 546 -5.68 -22.11 11.99
N VAL A 547 -4.39 -22.32 11.74
CA VAL A 547 -3.55 -21.34 11.01
C VAL A 547 -4.15 -21.04 9.64
N TRP A 548 -4.51 -22.07 8.88
CA TRP A 548 -5.13 -21.93 7.56
C TRP A 548 -6.42 -21.12 7.62
N ALA A 549 -7.28 -21.39 8.63
CA ALA A 549 -8.55 -20.67 8.83
C ALA A 549 -8.40 -19.20 9.30
N PHE A 550 -7.22 -18.80 9.79
CA PHE A 550 -6.93 -17.43 10.21
C PHE A 550 -6.13 -16.63 9.18
N VAL A 551 -5.31 -17.28 8.36
CA VAL A 551 -4.47 -16.63 7.34
C VAL A 551 -5.23 -16.44 6.01
N CYS A 552 -6.17 -17.33 5.69
CA CYS A 552 -7.03 -17.21 4.52
C CYS A 552 -8.46 -16.81 4.95
N THR A 553 -8.62 -15.61 5.52
CA THR A 553 -9.99 -15.10 5.77
C THR A 553 -10.73 -14.77 4.49
N ASP A 554 -9.97 -14.49 3.43
CA ASP A 554 -10.48 -14.18 2.11
C ASP A 554 -10.45 -15.49 1.30
N ILE A 555 -11.56 -15.78 0.59
CA ILE A 555 -11.64 -16.97 -0.28
C ILE A 555 -10.60 -16.90 -1.40
N ILE A 556 -10.28 -15.68 -1.83
CA ILE A 556 -9.35 -15.36 -2.91
C ILE A 556 -8.27 -14.39 -2.40
N CYS A 557 -7.02 -14.74 -2.64
CA CYS A 557 -5.84 -13.91 -2.47
C CYS A 557 -5.54 -13.19 -3.78
N LEU A 558 -5.45 -11.87 -3.77
CA LEU A 558 -5.13 -11.06 -4.95
C LEU A 558 -3.61 -10.95 -5.14
N ASP A 559 -2.97 -12.07 -5.47
CA ASP A 559 -1.52 -12.19 -5.64
C ASP A 559 -1.10 -12.59 -7.07
N GLY A 560 -2.07 -12.73 -7.98
CA GLY A 560 -1.86 -13.17 -9.35
C GLY A 560 -1.67 -14.69 -9.47
N ALA A 561 -1.72 -15.47 -8.39
CA ALA A 561 -1.75 -16.92 -8.45
C ALA A 561 -3.18 -17.43 -8.66
N VAL A 562 -3.34 -18.52 -9.40
CA VAL A 562 -4.67 -19.06 -9.74
C VAL A 562 -5.08 -20.25 -8.86
N ASP A 563 -4.21 -20.66 -7.93
CA ASP A 563 -4.36 -21.89 -7.16
C ASP A 563 -5.55 -21.84 -6.20
N ASP A 564 -5.85 -20.67 -5.65
CA ASP A 564 -7.00 -20.40 -4.80
C ASP A 564 -8.32 -20.40 -5.58
N TRP A 565 -8.37 -19.83 -6.79
CA TRP A 565 -9.51 -19.94 -7.71
C TRP A 565 -9.80 -21.40 -8.06
N ASN A 566 -8.75 -22.15 -8.41
CA ASN A 566 -8.84 -23.57 -8.75
C ASN A 566 -9.25 -24.42 -7.54
N ALA A 567 -8.67 -24.15 -6.36
CA ALA A 567 -9.00 -24.84 -5.12
C ALA A 567 -10.45 -24.56 -4.67
N ALA A 568 -10.96 -23.37 -4.94
CA ALA A 568 -12.36 -23.00 -4.74
C ALA A 568 -13.31 -23.62 -5.79
N GLY A 569 -12.77 -24.26 -6.84
CA GLY A 569 -13.56 -24.87 -7.92
C GLY A 569 -14.28 -23.83 -8.79
N ILE A 570 -13.75 -22.61 -8.86
CA ILE A 570 -14.33 -21.52 -9.64
C ILE A 570 -13.88 -21.69 -11.10
N ASN A 571 -14.84 -21.95 -11.98
CA ASN A 571 -14.60 -22.00 -13.43
C ASN A 571 -14.79 -20.60 -14.04
N PRO A 572 -14.26 -20.35 -15.26
CA PRO A 572 -14.59 -19.15 -16.02
C PRO A 572 -16.10 -18.93 -16.07
N SER A 573 -16.54 -17.72 -15.72
CA SER A 573 -17.93 -17.28 -15.89
C SER A 573 -18.22 -16.90 -17.35
N VAL A 574 -17.18 -16.48 -18.07
CA VAL A 574 -17.19 -16.24 -19.51
C VAL A 574 -15.83 -16.63 -20.09
N VAL A 575 -15.82 -17.13 -21.32
CA VAL A 575 -14.64 -17.38 -22.13
C VAL A 575 -14.82 -16.59 -23.42
N ASP A 576 -13.74 -15.99 -23.89
CA ASP A 576 -13.78 -15.08 -25.03
C ASP A 576 -12.93 -15.60 -26.20
N THR A 577 -13.16 -15.06 -27.40
CA THR A 577 -12.49 -15.55 -28.61
C THR A 577 -11.11 -14.91 -28.73
N LYS A 578 -10.07 -15.73 -28.70
CA LYS A 578 -8.70 -15.22 -28.77
C LYS A 578 -8.37 -14.51 -30.10
N ASN A 579 -7.57 -13.46 -30.00
CA ASN A 579 -7.08 -12.57 -31.04
C ASN A 579 -8.19 -11.80 -31.76
N ASP A 580 -9.19 -11.33 -31.02
CA ASP A 580 -10.28 -10.52 -31.58
C ASP A 580 -10.35 -9.09 -31.04
N SER A 581 -9.33 -8.65 -30.29
CA SER A 581 -9.15 -7.23 -29.93
C SER A 581 -9.15 -6.29 -31.13
N SER A 582 -9.62 -5.05 -30.93
CA SER A 582 -9.98 -4.13 -32.02
C SER A 582 -8.85 -3.60 -32.91
N ALA A 583 -7.59 -3.90 -32.57
CA ALA A 583 -6.43 -3.58 -33.41
C ALA A 583 -5.40 -4.71 -33.48
N GLY A 584 -5.75 -5.92 -33.04
CA GLY A 584 -4.78 -7.01 -32.89
C GLY A 584 -3.67 -6.70 -31.89
N ASP A 585 -3.93 -5.82 -30.92
CA ASP A 585 -3.08 -5.65 -29.75
C ASP A 585 -3.40 -6.83 -28.82
N SER A 586 -2.47 -7.77 -28.68
CA SER A 586 -2.66 -8.96 -27.84
C SER A 586 -2.86 -8.57 -26.37
N PHE A 587 -2.34 -7.43 -25.93
CA PHE A 587 -2.38 -7.01 -24.52
C PHE A 587 -3.77 -6.71 -23.96
N GLU A 588 -4.78 -6.62 -24.82
CA GLU A 588 -6.17 -6.43 -24.42
C GLU A 588 -7.01 -7.69 -24.62
N ASP A 589 -6.47 -8.70 -25.30
CA ASP A 589 -7.19 -9.90 -25.68
C ASP A 589 -7.58 -10.70 -24.42
N ILE A 590 -8.86 -10.64 -24.08
CA ILE A 590 -9.44 -11.34 -22.95
C ILE A 590 -9.57 -12.81 -23.35
N PHE A 591 -9.14 -13.71 -22.48
CA PHE A 591 -9.29 -15.15 -22.70
C PHE A 591 -10.44 -15.70 -21.86
N ALA A 592 -10.55 -15.23 -20.61
CA ALA A 592 -11.57 -15.68 -19.67
C ALA A 592 -11.83 -14.65 -18.57
N GLY A 593 -13.08 -14.60 -18.11
CA GLY A 593 -13.52 -13.78 -16.98
C GLY A 593 -14.09 -14.62 -15.85
N TYR A 594 -13.75 -14.29 -14.60
CA TYR A 594 -14.16 -15.01 -13.40
C TYR A 594 -14.66 -14.05 -12.34
N ILE A 595 -15.73 -14.45 -11.66
CA ILE A 595 -16.20 -13.75 -10.48
C ILE A 595 -16.55 -14.72 -9.36
N THR A 596 -16.22 -14.34 -8.13
CA THR A 596 -16.74 -14.97 -6.92
C THR A 596 -17.00 -13.93 -5.85
N SER A 597 -17.53 -14.35 -4.70
CA SER A 597 -17.73 -13.44 -3.59
C SER A 597 -17.65 -14.17 -2.25
N ASP A 598 -17.29 -13.43 -1.21
CA ASP A 598 -17.39 -13.86 0.19
C ASP A 598 -18.40 -12.99 0.96
N ASP A 599 -18.33 -12.92 2.28
CA ASP A 599 -19.25 -12.09 3.08
C ASP A 599 -19.08 -10.58 2.84
N ASN A 600 -17.91 -10.12 2.37
CA ASN A 600 -17.54 -8.70 2.34
C ASN A 600 -17.23 -8.17 0.94
N TYR A 601 -16.70 -9.01 0.05
CA TYR A 601 -16.13 -8.60 -1.23
C TYR A 601 -16.74 -9.36 -2.41
N TYR A 602 -16.79 -8.67 -3.56
CA TYR A 602 -16.77 -9.30 -4.87
C TYR A 602 -15.34 -9.34 -5.38
N TYR A 603 -14.93 -10.50 -5.89
CA TYR A 603 -13.62 -10.74 -6.47
C TYR A 603 -13.77 -10.94 -7.97
N PHE A 604 -13.01 -10.20 -8.75
CA PHE A 604 -12.97 -10.29 -10.19
C PHE A 604 -11.59 -10.75 -10.62
N ARG A 605 -11.56 -11.61 -11.62
CA ARG A 605 -10.34 -11.98 -12.32
C ARG A 605 -10.58 -11.96 -13.81
N MET A 606 -9.65 -11.35 -14.53
CA MET A 606 -9.58 -11.35 -15.99
C MET A 606 -8.28 -12.01 -16.40
N ASP A 607 -8.38 -13.05 -17.21
CA ASP A 607 -7.24 -13.67 -17.85
C ASP A 607 -7.08 -13.02 -19.23
N ALA A 608 -5.97 -12.31 -19.46
CA ALA A 608 -5.69 -11.58 -20.71
C ALA A 608 -4.25 -11.82 -21.20
N ASP A 609 -3.99 -11.68 -22.50
CA ASP A 609 -2.66 -11.92 -23.08
C ASP A 609 -1.67 -10.78 -22.81
N VAL A 610 -1.10 -10.79 -21.59
CA VAL A 610 -0.09 -9.80 -21.18
C VAL A 610 1.36 -10.30 -21.39
N SER A 611 1.58 -11.25 -22.31
CA SER A 611 2.79 -12.08 -22.30
C SER A 611 4.03 -11.49 -22.99
N ASP A 612 3.89 -10.44 -23.79
CA ASP A 612 4.94 -9.90 -24.69
C ASP A 612 5.59 -8.56 -24.25
N MET A 613 5.50 -8.16 -22.96
CA MET A 613 6.09 -6.90 -22.46
C MET A 613 7.57 -6.94 -22.10
#